data_AF-A0A8D5U4C0-F1
#
_entry.id   AF-A0A8D5U4C0-F1
#
_cell.length_a   1.000
_cell.length_b   1.000
_cell.length_c   1.000
_cell.angle_alpha   90.00
_cell.angle_beta   90.00
_cell.angle_gamma   90.00
#
_symmetry.space_group_name_H-M   'P 1'
#
loop_
_entity.id
_entity.type
_entity.pdbx_description
1 polymer ?
#
loop_
_entity_poly.entity_id
_entity_poly.type
_entity_poly.pdbx_seq_one_letter_code
_entity_poly.pdbx_strand_id
1 'polypeptide(L)'
;MKTFWYIDEQSSSSYHAHAIKNLIADVEGIQNVTIAETYSFGRVLIIDQLIQSAEEDEYIYHESLVHPAMLASEDPKRVLIIGAGEGATIREVLKYDVKEVVAVDIDKKAIEVVEKYLESWHNGSFKDPRVKLVFQDGFKFVKEYTGEPFDVVILDLTDPTGTSQSRNLYTLEFYKEVKRLVKDVMVTQGTSPYQSPHSFSRLTKTLTEVYRYVSVGLSFIPSFDTVWAFIFCSDKFNIRNLDVKNRIGRVKGELKYYDEITHKNMFFLPKDIRGLIEGEKTVATLSNPLNILEE
;
A
#
# COMPACT_ATOMS: atom_id res chain seq x y z
N MET A 1 -37.90 -0.37 0.47
CA MET A 1 -36.98 -0.80 1.56
C MET A 1 -36.14 0.41 1.96
N LYS A 2 -35.82 0.59 3.24
CA LYS A 2 -34.86 1.63 3.65
C LYS A 2 -33.46 1.13 3.30
N THR A 3 -32.78 1.81 2.38
CA THR A 3 -31.38 1.57 2.06
C THR A 3 -30.52 2.20 3.16
N PHE A 4 -29.65 1.43 3.80
CA PHE A 4 -28.61 1.96 4.69
C PHE A 4 -27.44 2.44 3.83
N TRP A 5 -26.89 3.60 4.15
CA TRP A 5 -25.77 4.18 3.43
C TRP A 5 -24.59 4.33 4.38
N TYR A 6 -23.43 3.89 3.94
CA TYR A 6 -22.15 4.18 4.58
C TYR A 6 -21.59 5.47 3.98
N ILE A 7 -21.06 6.34 4.84
CA ILE A 7 -20.42 7.60 4.45
C ILE A 7 -18.92 7.44 4.65
N ASP A 8 -18.18 7.51 3.55
CA ASP A 8 -16.72 7.40 3.50
C ASP A 8 -16.13 8.82 3.37
N GLU A 9 -15.68 9.39 4.48
CA GLU A 9 -15.15 10.76 4.52
C GLU A 9 -13.79 10.83 3.82
N GLN A 10 -13.71 11.57 2.71
CA GLN A 10 -12.46 11.75 1.96
C GLN A 10 -11.67 12.96 2.45
N SER A 11 -12.39 14.00 2.92
CA SER A 11 -11.82 15.22 3.49
C SER A 11 -12.85 15.91 4.39
N SER A 12 -12.47 17.01 5.02
CA SER A 12 -13.38 17.86 5.79
C SER A 12 -14.55 18.46 4.96
N SER A 13 -14.50 18.36 3.63
CA SER A 13 -15.48 18.95 2.71
C SER A 13 -16.03 17.99 1.65
N SER A 14 -15.57 16.74 1.61
CA SER A 14 -15.99 15.74 0.63
C SER A 14 -16.14 14.36 1.25
N TYR A 15 -17.18 13.63 0.85
CA TYR A 15 -17.41 12.25 1.23
C TYR A 15 -18.01 11.48 0.06
N HIS A 16 -17.80 10.17 0.06
CA HIS A 16 -18.51 9.24 -0.82
C HIS A 16 -19.59 8.50 -0.02
N ALA A 17 -20.68 8.12 -0.68
CA ALA A 17 -21.77 7.40 -0.04
C ALA A 17 -22.01 6.09 -0.76
N HIS A 18 -21.99 4.98 -0.02
CA HIS A 18 -22.16 3.64 -0.57
C HIS A 18 -23.38 2.97 0.06
N ALA A 19 -24.30 2.50 -0.78
CA ALA A 19 -25.44 1.73 -0.32
C ALA A 19 -24.96 0.38 0.21
N ILE A 20 -25.30 0.08 1.47
CA ILE A 20 -24.97 -1.17 2.14
C ILE A 20 -26.09 -2.18 1.92
N LYS A 21 -25.69 -3.36 1.46
CA LYS A 21 -26.53 -4.54 1.33
C LYS A 21 -26.58 -5.33 2.64
N ASN A 22 -25.41 -5.60 3.23
CA ASN A 22 -25.27 -6.33 4.50
C ASN A 22 -24.11 -5.78 5.33
N LEU A 23 -24.26 -5.73 6.65
CA LEU A 23 -23.14 -5.58 7.59
C LEU A 23 -22.68 -6.98 8.03
N ILE A 24 -21.41 -7.32 7.85
CA ILE A 24 -20.87 -8.66 8.09
C ILE A 24 -20.14 -8.73 9.43
N ALA A 25 -19.30 -7.74 9.71
CA ALA A 25 -18.56 -7.63 10.96
C ALA A 25 -18.34 -6.16 11.32
N ASP A 26 -18.30 -5.87 12.62
CA ASP A 26 -17.92 -4.57 13.16
C ASP A 26 -17.21 -4.84 14.51
N VAL A 27 -15.93 -4.52 14.57
CA VAL A 27 -15.01 -4.95 15.63
C VAL A 27 -14.13 -3.79 16.04
N GLU A 28 -14.32 -3.33 17.28
CA GLU A 28 -13.47 -2.30 17.89
C GLU A 28 -12.10 -2.89 18.31
N GLY A 29 -11.03 -2.11 18.19
CA GLY A 29 -9.67 -2.59 18.40
C GLY A 29 -8.63 -1.48 18.54
N ILE A 30 -7.36 -1.81 18.23
CA ILE A 30 -6.35 -0.78 17.97
C ILE A 30 -6.81 0.06 16.78
N GLN A 31 -7.38 -0.62 15.80
CA GLN A 31 -8.16 -0.03 14.72
C GLN A 31 -9.58 -0.61 14.76
N ASN A 32 -10.57 0.20 14.40
CA ASN A 32 -11.95 -0.26 14.26
C ASN A 32 -12.12 -0.89 12.88
N VAL A 33 -12.42 -2.18 12.85
CA VAL A 33 -12.55 -2.96 11.61
C VAL A 33 -14.02 -3.25 11.34
N THR A 34 -14.53 -2.72 10.24
CA THR A 34 -15.86 -3.04 9.71
C THR A 34 -15.72 -3.79 8.39
N ILE A 35 -16.50 -4.85 8.23
CA ILE A 35 -16.68 -5.55 6.96
C ILE A 35 -18.15 -5.44 6.58
N ALA A 36 -18.40 -4.89 5.40
CA ALA A 36 -19.74 -4.75 4.85
C ALA A 36 -19.79 -5.25 3.41
N GLU A 37 -20.98 -5.55 2.92
CA GLU A 37 -21.25 -5.80 1.51
C GLU A 37 -21.99 -4.58 0.95
N THR A 38 -21.42 -3.94 -0.05
CA THR A 38 -22.01 -2.81 -0.77
C THR A 38 -22.70 -3.29 -2.05
N TYR A 39 -23.60 -2.47 -2.61
CA TYR A 39 -24.17 -2.76 -3.93
C TYR A 39 -23.20 -2.48 -5.09
N SER A 40 -22.21 -1.61 -4.89
CA SER A 40 -21.33 -1.13 -5.98
C SER A 40 -20.03 -1.92 -6.10
N PHE A 41 -19.46 -2.38 -4.98
CA PHE A 41 -18.10 -2.92 -4.92
C PHE A 41 -17.99 -4.25 -4.17
N GLY A 42 -19.10 -4.98 -4.00
CA GLY A 42 -19.10 -6.25 -3.26
C GLY A 42 -18.71 -6.06 -1.80
N ARG A 43 -17.96 -7.00 -1.22
CA ARG A 43 -17.40 -6.82 0.12
C ARG A 43 -16.41 -5.65 0.17
N VAL A 44 -16.46 -4.90 1.26
CA VAL A 44 -15.52 -3.82 1.56
C VAL A 44 -14.93 -4.01 2.95
N LEU A 45 -13.63 -3.73 3.07
CA LEU A 45 -12.94 -3.56 4.33
C LEU A 45 -12.89 -2.08 4.67
N ILE A 46 -13.39 -1.73 5.84
CA ILE A 46 -13.38 -0.37 6.38
C ILE A 46 -12.55 -0.40 7.66
N ILE A 47 -11.56 0.48 7.75
CA ILE A 47 -10.74 0.67 8.94
C ILE A 47 -10.84 2.12 9.38
N ASP A 48 -11.20 2.35 10.64
CA ASP A 48 -11.32 3.69 11.24
C ASP A 48 -12.15 4.68 10.39
N GLN A 49 -13.25 4.18 9.81
CA GLN A 49 -14.18 4.90 8.93
C GLN A 49 -13.68 5.23 7.52
N LEU A 50 -12.58 4.62 7.09
CA LEU A 50 -12.09 4.75 5.72
C LEU A 50 -12.14 3.41 5.00
N ILE A 51 -12.71 3.37 3.79
CA ILE A 51 -12.59 2.19 2.94
C ILE A 51 -11.12 1.94 2.64
N GLN A 52 -10.62 0.76 3.01
CA GLN A 52 -9.25 0.33 2.73
C GLN A 52 -9.17 -0.55 1.48
N SER A 53 -10.25 -1.27 1.15
CA SER A 53 -10.23 -2.25 0.06
C SER A 53 -11.63 -2.73 -0.30
N ALA A 54 -11.83 -3.11 -1.56
CA ALA A 54 -13.10 -3.65 -2.04
C ALA A 54 -12.94 -4.84 -2.99
N GLU A 55 -13.92 -5.74 -2.98
CA GLU A 55 -13.85 -7.05 -3.66
C GLU A 55 -13.65 -6.92 -5.17
N GLU A 56 -14.31 -5.91 -5.74
CA GLU A 56 -14.39 -5.72 -7.18
C GLU A 56 -13.13 -5.08 -7.78
N ASP A 57 -12.22 -4.54 -6.98
CA ASP A 57 -11.07 -3.78 -7.49
C ASP A 57 -9.78 -3.84 -6.67
N GLU A 58 -9.73 -4.55 -5.54
CA GLU A 58 -8.52 -4.71 -4.72
C GLU A 58 -7.32 -5.20 -5.56
N TYR A 59 -7.58 -6.01 -6.58
CA TYR A 59 -6.53 -6.48 -7.48
C TYR A 59 -5.83 -5.34 -8.21
N ILE A 60 -6.53 -4.23 -8.53
CA ILE A 60 -5.91 -3.06 -9.17
C ILE A 60 -4.87 -2.45 -8.22
N TYR A 61 -5.23 -2.27 -6.94
CA TYR A 61 -4.35 -1.74 -5.92
C TYR A 61 -3.15 -2.67 -5.68
N HIS A 62 -3.41 -3.95 -5.38
CA HIS A 62 -2.36 -4.89 -5.00
C HIS A 62 -1.43 -5.25 -6.16
N GLU A 63 -1.95 -5.40 -7.38
CA GLU A 63 -1.11 -5.64 -8.57
C GLU A 63 -0.23 -4.42 -8.88
N SER A 64 -0.77 -3.20 -8.69
CA SER A 64 -0.03 -1.94 -8.87
C SER A 64 1.09 -1.75 -7.85
N LEU A 65 0.82 -2.09 -6.59
CA LEU A 65 1.78 -1.97 -5.50
C LEU A 65 2.92 -2.99 -5.65
N VAL A 66 2.59 -4.26 -5.91
CA VAL A 66 3.52 -5.37 -5.77
C VAL A 66 4.35 -5.62 -7.03
N HIS A 67 3.70 -5.72 -8.20
CA HIS A 67 4.38 -6.28 -9.36
C HIS A 67 5.51 -5.43 -9.95
N PRO A 68 5.42 -4.09 -10.02
CA PRO A 68 6.55 -3.30 -10.51
C PRO A 68 7.79 -3.48 -9.64
N ALA A 69 7.64 -3.53 -8.32
CA ALA A 69 8.75 -3.73 -7.38
C ALA A 69 9.33 -5.16 -7.50
N MET A 70 8.47 -6.18 -7.42
CA MET A 70 8.90 -7.58 -7.50
C MET A 70 9.55 -7.92 -8.84
N LEU A 71 9.10 -7.32 -9.94
CA LEU A 71 9.75 -7.49 -11.24
C LEU A 71 11.02 -6.66 -11.39
N ALA A 72 11.19 -5.56 -10.66
CA ALA A 72 12.42 -4.78 -10.73
C ALA A 72 13.59 -5.50 -10.05
N SER A 73 13.34 -6.19 -8.93
CA SER A 73 14.34 -7.08 -8.33
C SER A 73 14.69 -8.23 -9.29
N GLU A 74 15.99 -8.55 -9.38
CA GLU A 74 16.47 -9.65 -10.24
C GLU A 74 16.08 -11.01 -9.66
N ASP A 75 16.18 -11.16 -8.34
CA ASP A 75 15.91 -12.40 -7.61
C ASP A 75 15.21 -12.09 -6.27
N PRO A 76 13.89 -11.79 -6.27
CA PRO A 76 13.17 -11.39 -5.07
C PRO A 76 12.93 -12.60 -4.16
N LYS A 77 13.92 -12.98 -3.34
CA LYS A 77 13.85 -14.16 -2.47
C LYS A 77 13.37 -13.84 -1.07
N ARG A 78 13.73 -12.68 -0.54
CA ARG A 78 13.33 -12.22 0.79
C ARG A 78 12.56 -10.91 0.67
N VAL A 79 11.31 -10.93 1.11
CA VAL A 79 10.41 -9.79 1.03
C VAL A 79 9.96 -9.39 2.44
N LEU A 80 10.04 -8.10 2.73
CA LEU A 80 9.44 -7.51 3.93
C LEU A 80 8.17 -6.77 3.51
N ILE A 81 7.08 -6.99 4.23
CA ILE A 81 5.83 -6.23 4.11
C ILE A 81 5.56 -5.59 5.46
N ILE A 82 5.29 -4.29 5.51
CA ILE A 82 4.82 -3.58 6.70
C ILE A 82 3.43 -3.03 6.41
N GLY A 83 2.45 -3.43 7.22
CA GLY A 83 1.03 -3.33 6.92
C GLY A 83 0.66 -4.46 5.97
N ALA A 84 0.07 -5.53 6.50
CA ALA A 84 -0.29 -6.72 5.73
C ALA A 84 -1.66 -7.25 6.12
N GLY A 85 -2.48 -6.39 6.73
CA GLY A 85 -3.74 -6.72 7.40
C GLY A 85 -4.73 -7.49 6.52
N GLU A 86 -4.73 -7.23 5.21
CA GLU A 86 -5.62 -7.86 4.23
C GLU A 86 -5.13 -9.22 3.71
N GLY A 87 -3.82 -9.45 3.76
CA GLY A 87 -3.18 -10.62 3.17
C GLY A 87 -3.14 -10.64 1.64
N ALA A 88 -3.75 -9.68 0.94
CA ALA A 88 -3.73 -9.57 -0.52
C ALA A 88 -2.34 -9.14 -1.06
N THR A 89 -1.65 -8.21 -0.40
CA THR A 89 -0.22 -7.94 -0.70
C THR A 89 0.64 -9.19 -0.55
N ILE A 90 0.42 -10.00 0.49
CA ILE A 90 1.12 -11.28 0.66
C ILE A 90 0.77 -12.23 -0.50
N ARG A 91 -0.52 -12.36 -0.87
CA ARG A 91 -0.99 -13.18 -1.99
C ARG A 91 -0.25 -12.83 -3.28
N GLU A 92 -0.13 -11.55 -3.62
CA GLU A 92 0.56 -11.10 -4.83
C GLU A 92 2.07 -11.37 -4.79
N VAL A 93 2.71 -11.20 -3.63
CA VAL A 93 4.13 -11.54 -3.44
C VAL A 93 4.36 -13.05 -3.61
N LEU A 94 3.44 -13.89 -3.13
CA LEU A 94 3.54 -15.36 -3.22
C LEU A 94 3.39 -15.91 -4.64
N LYS A 95 2.96 -15.09 -5.62
CA LYS A 95 3.03 -15.41 -7.06
C LYS A 95 4.47 -15.48 -7.59
N TYR A 96 5.45 -15.01 -6.84
CA TYR A 96 6.87 -15.11 -7.20
C TYR A 96 7.54 -16.30 -6.50
N ASP A 97 8.74 -16.65 -6.97
CA ASP A 97 9.56 -17.70 -6.35
C ASP A 97 10.32 -17.19 -5.10
N VAL A 98 9.57 -16.61 -4.15
CA VAL A 98 10.08 -16.13 -2.86
C VAL A 98 10.45 -17.29 -1.95
N LYS A 99 11.46 -17.10 -1.11
CA LYS A 99 11.87 -18.04 -0.04
C LYS A 99 11.31 -17.65 1.32
N GLU A 100 11.21 -16.36 1.60
CA GLU A 100 10.74 -15.82 2.87
C GLU A 100 9.95 -14.53 2.61
N VAL A 101 8.78 -14.43 3.25
CA VAL A 101 7.99 -13.21 3.35
C VAL A 101 7.82 -12.90 4.83
N VAL A 102 8.41 -11.82 5.31
CA VAL A 102 8.16 -11.31 6.66
C VAL A 102 7.08 -10.25 6.55
N ALA A 103 5.90 -10.53 7.12
CA ALA A 103 4.77 -9.62 7.11
C ALA A 103 4.55 -9.09 8.52
N VAL A 104 4.75 -7.79 8.69
CA VAL A 104 4.69 -7.08 9.97
C VAL A 104 3.39 -6.28 10.00
N ASP A 105 2.59 -6.51 11.03
CA ASP A 105 1.37 -5.75 11.26
C ASP A 105 1.21 -5.49 12.76
N ILE A 106 0.58 -4.39 13.14
CA ILE A 106 0.39 -4.06 14.56
C ILE A 106 -0.89 -4.70 15.12
N ASP A 107 -1.91 -4.90 14.28
CA ASP A 107 -3.24 -5.31 14.73
C ASP A 107 -3.51 -6.78 14.38
N LYS A 108 -3.11 -7.68 15.29
CA LYS A 108 -3.43 -9.10 15.19
C LYS A 108 -4.94 -9.36 15.08
N LYS A 109 -5.75 -8.56 15.76
CA LYS A 109 -7.20 -8.74 15.81
C LYS A 109 -7.82 -8.39 14.45
N ALA A 110 -7.33 -7.34 13.80
CA ALA A 110 -7.73 -7.00 12.44
C ALA A 110 -7.45 -8.16 11.47
N ILE A 111 -6.26 -8.76 11.52
CA ILE A 111 -5.91 -9.93 10.70
C ILE A 111 -6.84 -11.12 10.98
N GLU A 112 -7.16 -11.41 12.25
CA GLU A 112 -8.11 -12.49 12.60
C GLU A 112 -9.51 -12.27 12.01
N VAL A 113 -9.97 -11.01 11.95
CA VAL A 113 -11.25 -10.64 11.33
C VAL A 113 -11.18 -10.79 9.80
N VAL A 114 -10.11 -10.29 9.18
CA VAL A 114 -9.88 -10.43 7.73
C VAL A 114 -9.80 -11.91 7.34
N GLU A 115 -8.99 -12.71 8.04
CA GLU A 115 -8.82 -14.14 7.76
C GLU A 115 -10.16 -14.90 7.83
N LYS A 116 -11.08 -14.46 8.68
CA LYS A 116 -12.39 -15.08 8.82
C LYS A 116 -13.36 -14.72 7.70
N TYR A 117 -13.31 -13.49 7.18
CA TYR A 117 -14.40 -12.94 6.36
C TYR A 117 -13.98 -12.52 4.94
N LEU A 118 -12.68 -12.40 4.65
CA LEU A 118 -12.13 -11.92 3.37
C LEU A 118 -11.23 -12.97 2.69
N GLU A 119 -11.69 -14.22 2.62
CA GLU A 119 -10.93 -15.32 1.98
C GLU A 119 -10.49 -15.00 0.54
N SER A 120 -11.31 -14.27 -0.21
CA SER A 120 -10.97 -13.84 -1.59
C SER A 120 -9.79 -12.87 -1.67
N TRP A 121 -9.47 -12.13 -0.60
CA TRP A 121 -8.31 -11.25 -0.54
C TRP A 121 -7.04 -12.04 -0.27
N HIS A 122 -6.99 -12.73 0.87
CA HIS A 122 -5.74 -13.39 1.28
C HIS A 122 -5.52 -14.72 0.55
N ASN A 123 -6.57 -15.43 0.13
CA ASN A 123 -6.49 -16.72 -0.57
C ASN A 123 -5.51 -17.71 0.10
N GLY A 124 -5.63 -17.84 1.43
CA GLY A 124 -4.74 -18.67 2.25
C GLY A 124 -3.31 -18.13 2.48
N SER A 125 -2.97 -16.92 2.02
CA SER A 125 -1.60 -16.36 2.09
C SER A 125 -1.01 -16.32 3.51
N PHE A 126 -1.81 -16.00 4.52
CA PHE A 126 -1.39 -16.00 5.93
C PHE A 126 -0.84 -17.34 6.43
N LYS A 127 -1.23 -18.45 5.79
CA LYS A 127 -0.86 -19.83 6.18
C LYS A 127 0.21 -20.44 5.27
N ASP A 128 0.69 -19.70 4.26
CA ASP A 128 1.76 -20.21 3.41
C ASP A 128 3.04 -20.41 4.24
N PRO A 129 3.74 -21.56 4.11
CA PRO A 129 4.92 -21.87 4.92
C PRO A 129 6.10 -20.91 4.69
N ARG A 130 6.07 -20.10 3.62
CA ARG A 130 7.06 -19.07 3.33
C ARG A 130 6.80 -17.78 4.11
N VAL A 131 5.64 -17.63 4.74
CA VAL A 131 5.19 -16.40 5.39
C VAL A 131 5.45 -16.48 6.90
N LYS A 132 6.07 -15.44 7.43
CA LYS A 132 6.24 -15.20 8.86
C LYS A 132 5.49 -13.94 9.25
N LEU A 133 4.37 -14.11 9.94
CA LEU A 133 3.62 -13.00 10.55
C LEU A 133 4.31 -12.53 11.82
N VAL A 134 4.48 -11.22 11.95
CA VAL A 134 5.08 -10.55 13.11
C VAL A 134 4.12 -9.46 13.59
N PHE A 135 3.58 -9.64 14.79
CA PHE A 135 2.65 -8.68 15.38
C PHE A 135 3.41 -7.63 16.20
N GLN A 136 3.83 -6.55 15.56
CA GLN A 136 4.67 -5.50 16.14
C GLN A 136 4.49 -4.17 15.41
N ASP A 137 4.70 -3.04 16.11
CA ASP A 137 4.85 -1.73 15.48
C ASP A 137 5.92 -1.72 14.39
N GLY A 138 5.58 -1.22 13.21
CA GLY A 138 6.43 -1.24 12.03
C GLY A 138 7.73 -0.47 12.21
N PHE A 139 7.69 0.70 12.87
CA PHE A 139 8.89 1.50 13.13
C PHE A 139 9.83 0.72 14.06
N LYS A 140 9.29 0.22 15.18
CA LYS A 140 10.04 -0.56 16.15
C LYS A 140 10.68 -1.79 15.50
N PHE A 141 9.93 -2.53 14.67
CA PHE A 141 10.46 -3.68 13.94
C PHE A 141 11.66 -3.29 13.08
N VAL A 142 11.53 -2.26 12.24
CA VAL A 142 12.60 -1.80 11.34
C VAL A 142 13.86 -1.39 12.12
N LYS A 143 13.69 -0.66 13.23
CA LYS A 143 14.79 -0.19 14.08
C LYS A 143 15.51 -1.33 14.80
N GLU A 144 14.78 -2.34 15.25
CA GLU A 144 15.34 -3.50 15.97
C GLU A 144 15.88 -4.58 15.03
N TYR A 145 15.54 -4.53 13.75
CA TYR A 145 15.95 -5.53 12.77
C TYR A 145 17.48 -5.49 12.52
N THR A 146 18.10 -6.63 12.79
CA THR A 146 19.55 -6.86 12.69
C THR A 146 19.93 -7.97 11.71
N GLY A 147 18.94 -8.55 11.01
CA GLY A 147 19.18 -9.58 10.00
C GLY A 147 19.67 -9.03 8.67
N GLU A 148 19.83 -9.92 7.69
CA GLU A 148 20.19 -9.55 6.32
C GLU A 148 19.13 -8.63 5.68
N PRO A 149 19.50 -7.71 4.79
CA PRO A 149 18.54 -6.92 4.01
C PRO A 149 17.56 -7.79 3.20
N PHE A 150 16.41 -7.22 2.90
CA PHE A 150 15.38 -7.80 2.04
C PHE A 150 15.59 -7.37 0.59
N ASP A 151 15.35 -8.26 -0.35
CA ASP A 151 15.42 -7.94 -1.78
C ASP A 151 14.37 -6.87 -2.13
N VAL A 152 13.16 -7.03 -1.59
CA VAL A 152 12.04 -6.10 -1.76
C VAL A 152 11.44 -5.74 -0.40
N VAL A 153 11.16 -4.45 -0.19
CA VAL A 153 10.38 -3.96 0.95
C VAL A 153 9.09 -3.30 0.45
N ILE A 154 7.95 -3.69 0.98
CA ILE A 154 6.62 -3.17 0.63
C ILE A 154 6.02 -2.54 1.88
N LEU A 155 5.61 -1.28 1.77
CA LEU A 155 4.93 -0.54 2.82
C LEU A 155 3.49 -0.32 2.36
N ASP A 156 2.60 -1.17 2.87
CA ASP A 156 1.18 -1.19 2.54
C ASP A 156 0.38 -0.72 3.76
N LEU A 157 0.54 0.57 4.03
CA LEU A 157 0.13 1.20 5.27
C LEU A 157 -1.14 2.02 5.04
N THR A 158 -2.01 2.06 6.05
CA THR A 158 -3.14 3.00 6.05
C THR A 158 -2.63 4.45 5.96
N ASP A 159 -3.46 5.32 5.41
CA ASP A 159 -3.15 6.73 5.26
C ASP A 159 -2.85 7.38 6.64
N PRO A 160 -1.85 8.29 6.71
CA PRO A 160 -1.52 9.00 7.95
C PRO A 160 -2.57 10.06 8.27
N THR A 161 -3.60 9.70 9.03
CA THR A 161 -4.68 10.60 9.47
C THR A 161 -4.59 10.92 10.96
N GLY A 162 -4.94 12.15 11.38
CA GLY A 162 -5.22 12.50 12.77
C GLY A 162 -4.21 11.99 13.82
N THR A 163 -4.63 11.06 14.68
CA THR A 163 -3.80 10.45 15.75
C THR A 163 -3.23 9.07 15.37
N SER A 164 -3.36 8.67 14.10
CA SER A 164 -2.94 7.35 13.63
C SER A 164 -1.45 7.10 13.91
N GLN A 165 -1.16 5.88 14.36
CA GLN A 165 0.20 5.43 14.63
C GLN A 165 1.03 5.35 13.33
N SER A 166 0.35 5.26 12.17
CA SER A 166 0.96 5.23 10.84
C SER A 166 1.72 6.52 10.51
N ARG A 167 1.38 7.68 11.11
CA ARG A 167 2.07 8.98 10.85
C ARG A 167 3.59 8.89 10.96
N ASN A 168 4.10 8.14 11.94
CA ASN A 168 5.53 7.98 12.15
C ASN A 168 6.21 7.16 11.05
N LEU A 169 5.45 6.30 10.35
CA LEU A 169 5.92 5.45 9.25
C LEU A 169 6.03 6.21 7.90
N TYR A 170 5.68 7.49 7.85
CA TYR A 170 5.84 8.33 6.65
C TYR A 170 6.89 9.43 6.83
N THR A 171 7.84 9.24 7.75
CA THR A 171 8.85 10.24 8.12
C THR A 171 10.21 9.97 7.51
N LEU A 172 11.02 11.02 7.33
CA LEU A 172 12.40 10.93 6.87
C LEU A 172 13.23 9.99 7.76
N GLU A 173 13.03 10.05 9.08
CA GLU A 173 13.68 9.20 10.06
C GLU A 173 13.34 7.73 9.85
N PHE A 174 12.04 7.42 9.68
CA PHE A 174 11.62 6.05 9.37
C PHE A 174 12.22 5.56 8.06
N TYR A 175 12.16 6.34 6.99
CA TYR A 175 12.69 5.91 5.68
C TYR A 175 14.21 5.71 5.68
N LYS A 176 14.97 6.46 6.49
CA LYS A 176 16.40 6.20 6.72
C LYS A 176 16.65 4.85 7.38
N GLU A 177 15.80 4.49 8.35
CA GLU A 177 15.85 3.16 8.98
C GLU A 177 15.33 2.06 8.05
N VAL A 178 14.39 2.33 7.14
CA VAL A 178 13.98 1.34 6.12
C VAL A 178 15.09 1.13 5.11
N LYS A 179 15.81 2.19 4.70
CA LYS A 179 16.85 2.11 3.66
C LYS A 179 17.92 1.06 3.94
N ARG A 180 18.35 0.90 5.20
CA ARG A 180 19.32 -0.13 5.63
C ARG A 180 18.82 -1.57 5.43
N LEU A 181 17.51 -1.78 5.32
CA LEU A 181 16.86 -3.08 5.10
C LEU A 181 16.61 -3.36 3.62
N VAL A 182 16.82 -2.40 2.70
CA VAL A 182 16.48 -2.54 1.28
C VAL A 182 17.71 -2.92 0.47
N LYS A 183 17.66 -4.07 -0.20
CA LYS A 183 18.71 -4.51 -1.13
C LYS A 183 18.47 -4.03 -2.55
N ASP A 184 17.25 -4.18 -3.11
CA ASP A 184 16.98 -3.77 -4.50
C ASP A 184 15.98 -2.62 -4.58
N VAL A 185 14.79 -2.79 -3.99
CA VAL A 185 13.68 -1.85 -4.14
C VAL A 185 12.79 -1.80 -2.90
N MET A 186 12.33 -0.60 -2.58
CA MET A 186 11.22 -0.35 -1.68
C MET A 186 10.05 0.24 -2.46
N VAL A 187 8.82 -0.11 -2.10
CA VAL A 187 7.61 0.55 -2.58
C VAL A 187 6.72 0.89 -1.40
N THR A 188 6.07 2.05 -1.47
CA THR A 188 4.99 2.43 -0.56
C THR A 188 3.79 2.91 -1.36
N GLN A 189 2.58 2.69 -0.82
CA GLN A 189 1.42 3.48 -1.24
C GLN A 189 1.69 4.96 -0.92
N GLY A 190 1.24 5.86 -1.80
CA GLY A 190 1.59 7.27 -1.81
C GLY A 190 0.40 8.23 -1.69
N THR A 191 -0.76 7.73 -1.25
CA THR A 191 -2.06 8.39 -1.21
C THR A 191 -2.51 8.99 -2.56
N SER A 192 -3.59 9.78 -2.55
CA SER A 192 -4.14 10.41 -3.75
C SER A 192 -3.44 11.73 -4.05
N PRO A 193 -2.90 11.94 -5.27
CA PRO A 193 -2.35 13.23 -5.66
C PRO A 193 -3.44 14.30 -5.92
N TYR A 194 -4.72 13.92 -5.93
CA TYR A 194 -5.85 14.83 -6.17
C TYR A 194 -6.68 15.13 -4.92
N GLN A 195 -6.84 14.16 -4.01
CA GLN A 195 -7.56 14.36 -2.74
C GLN A 195 -6.61 14.87 -1.65
N SER A 196 -5.34 14.46 -1.69
CA SER A 196 -4.32 14.79 -0.68
C SER A 196 -2.99 15.21 -1.34
N PRO A 197 -3.01 16.29 -2.16
CA PRO A 197 -1.87 16.70 -2.95
C PRO A 197 -0.66 17.07 -2.10
N HIS A 198 -0.86 17.63 -0.90
CA HIS A 198 0.24 18.06 -0.03
C HIS A 198 0.95 16.86 0.61
N SER A 199 0.21 15.87 1.13
CA SER A 199 0.84 14.65 1.65
C SER A 199 1.52 13.86 0.55
N PHE A 200 0.89 13.72 -0.63
CA PHE A 200 1.48 13.05 -1.78
C PHE A 200 2.82 13.69 -2.21
N SER A 201 2.85 15.02 -2.41
CA SER A 201 4.05 15.71 -2.89
C SER A 201 5.15 15.67 -1.83
N ARG A 202 4.80 15.92 -0.56
CA ARG A 202 5.72 15.92 0.58
C ARG A 202 6.28 14.54 0.88
N LEU A 203 5.48 13.48 0.76
CA LEU A 203 5.96 12.10 0.84
C LEU A 203 6.97 11.80 -0.27
N THR A 204 6.62 12.13 -1.52
CA THR A 204 7.51 11.95 -2.66
C THR A 204 8.83 12.68 -2.43
N LYS A 205 8.79 13.94 -1.98
CA LYS A 205 9.97 14.74 -1.64
C LYS A 205 10.79 14.10 -0.52
N THR A 206 10.15 13.62 0.54
CA THR A 206 10.82 12.91 1.64
C THR A 206 11.61 11.70 1.14
N LEU A 207 11.03 10.91 0.25
CA LEU A 207 11.68 9.74 -0.35
C LEU A 207 12.86 10.12 -1.26
N THR A 208 12.80 11.26 -1.97
CA THR A 208 13.94 11.75 -2.78
C THR A 208 15.16 12.17 -1.94
N GLU A 209 14.98 12.49 -0.66
CA GLU A 209 16.11 12.74 0.26
C GLU A 209 16.77 11.44 0.74
N VAL A 210 16.13 10.29 0.50
CA VAL A 210 16.59 8.98 0.99
C VAL A 210 17.13 8.12 -0.15
N TYR A 211 16.50 8.12 -1.33
CA TYR A 211 16.85 7.22 -2.42
C TYR A 211 17.28 7.96 -3.69
N ARG A 212 18.22 7.36 -4.43
CA ARG A 212 18.73 7.92 -5.71
C ARG A 212 17.67 7.95 -6.81
N TYR A 213 16.89 6.88 -6.94
CA TYR A 213 15.82 6.75 -7.93
C TYR A 213 14.49 6.65 -7.21
N VAL A 214 13.62 7.63 -7.44
CA VAL A 214 12.25 7.66 -6.94
C VAL A 214 11.32 7.80 -8.14
N SER A 215 10.39 6.84 -8.28
CA SER A 215 9.47 6.74 -9.40
C SER A 215 8.05 6.65 -8.88
N VAL A 216 7.20 7.60 -9.26
CA VAL A 216 5.77 7.56 -8.94
C VAL A 216 5.03 6.84 -10.06
N GLY A 217 4.30 5.79 -9.71
CA GLY A 217 3.29 5.15 -10.54
C GLY A 217 1.89 5.56 -10.08
N LEU A 218 0.97 5.77 -11.01
CA LEU A 218 -0.43 6.12 -10.73
C LEU A 218 -1.38 5.04 -11.25
N SER A 219 -2.44 4.75 -10.51
CA SER A 219 -3.56 3.92 -10.98
C SER A 219 -4.87 4.43 -10.41
N PHE A 220 -5.95 4.33 -11.16
CA PHE A 220 -7.28 4.70 -10.66
C PHE A 220 -7.84 3.53 -9.84
N ILE A 221 -8.24 3.79 -8.59
CA ILE A 221 -8.85 2.81 -7.70
C ILE A 221 -10.35 3.14 -7.60
N PRO A 222 -11.24 2.38 -8.26
CA PRO A 222 -12.67 2.68 -8.33
C PRO A 222 -13.36 2.87 -6.99
N SER A 223 -13.07 2.05 -5.99
CA SER A 223 -13.69 2.10 -4.66
C SER A 223 -13.25 3.30 -3.84
N PHE A 224 -12.06 3.84 -4.12
CA PHE A 224 -11.58 5.10 -3.54
C PHE A 224 -12.04 6.32 -4.35
N ASP A 225 -12.60 6.10 -5.55
CA ASP A 225 -13.02 7.11 -6.52
C ASP A 225 -11.94 8.17 -6.80
N THR A 226 -10.69 7.73 -6.89
CA THR A 226 -9.56 8.61 -7.15
C THR A 226 -8.41 7.87 -7.84
N VAL A 227 -7.49 8.65 -8.40
CA VAL A 227 -6.15 8.16 -8.70
C VAL A 227 -5.39 7.96 -7.40
N TRP A 228 -4.70 6.84 -7.28
CA TRP A 228 -3.82 6.48 -6.18
C TRP A 228 -2.37 6.40 -6.65
N ALA A 229 -1.45 6.87 -5.81
CA ALA A 229 -0.03 6.82 -6.09
C ALA A 229 0.65 5.62 -5.44
N PHE A 230 1.65 5.10 -6.13
CA PHE A 230 2.59 4.10 -5.63
C PHE A 230 4.00 4.62 -5.89
N ILE A 231 4.81 4.76 -4.84
CA ILE A 231 6.12 5.38 -4.92
C ILE A 231 7.18 4.31 -4.77
N PHE A 232 7.93 4.10 -5.85
CA PHE A 232 8.98 3.10 -5.93
C PHE A 232 10.36 3.74 -5.76
N CYS A 233 11.19 3.14 -4.93
CA CYS A 233 12.46 3.67 -4.49
C CYS A 233 13.58 2.65 -4.65
N SER A 234 14.70 3.05 -5.28
CA SER A 234 15.90 2.21 -5.41
C SER A 234 17.14 3.07 -5.50
N ASP A 235 18.29 2.53 -5.08
CA ASP A 235 19.61 3.13 -5.34
C ASP A 235 20.30 2.55 -6.60
N LYS A 236 19.74 1.47 -7.17
CA LYS A 236 20.38 0.69 -8.24
C LYS A 236 19.82 1.01 -9.62
N PHE A 237 18.52 1.23 -9.73
CA PHE A 237 17.84 1.36 -11.03
C PHE A 237 16.61 2.26 -10.95
N ASN A 238 16.16 2.71 -12.12
CA ASN A 238 14.90 3.42 -12.29
C ASN A 238 13.83 2.44 -12.78
N ILE A 239 12.79 2.21 -11.98
CA ILE A 239 11.73 1.23 -12.28
C ILE A 239 10.92 1.60 -13.52
N ARG A 240 10.82 2.89 -13.87
CA ARG A 240 10.08 3.34 -15.06
C ARG A 240 10.58 2.73 -16.37
N ASN A 241 11.84 2.30 -16.39
CA ASN A 241 12.51 1.74 -17.56
C ASN A 241 12.58 0.19 -17.51
N LEU A 242 11.76 -0.45 -16.67
CA LEU A 242 11.77 -1.89 -16.52
C LEU A 242 11.31 -2.58 -17.81
N ASP A 243 12.06 -3.60 -18.24
CA ASP A 243 11.68 -4.48 -19.33
C ASP A 243 10.64 -5.51 -18.84
N VAL A 244 9.40 -5.04 -18.64
CA VAL A 244 8.31 -5.88 -18.15
C VAL A 244 8.04 -7.04 -19.09
N LYS A 245 8.13 -6.84 -20.40
CA LYS A 245 7.89 -7.87 -21.41
C LYS A 245 8.69 -9.14 -21.17
N ASN A 246 9.99 -8.99 -20.91
CA ASN A 246 10.88 -10.14 -20.67
C ASN A 246 10.85 -10.63 -19.22
N ARG A 247 10.19 -9.90 -18.31
CA ARG A 247 10.19 -10.17 -16.87
C ARG A 247 8.88 -10.74 -16.35
N ILE A 248 7.76 -10.46 -17.03
CA ILE A 248 6.40 -10.78 -16.59
C ILE A 248 6.17 -12.28 -16.41
N GLY A 249 6.88 -13.12 -17.17
CA GLY A 249 6.82 -14.58 -17.04
C GLY A 249 7.32 -15.14 -15.70
N ARG A 250 7.88 -14.30 -14.81
CA ARG A 250 8.23 -14.68 -13.43
C ARG A 250 7.02 -14.70 -12.49
N VAL A 251 5.89 -14.11 -12.88
CA VAL A 251 4.66 -14.13 -12.11
C VAL A 251 3.93 -15.45 -12.35
N LYS A 252 3.61 -16.18 -11.28
CA LYS A 252 2.81 -17.40 -11.33
C LYS A 252 1.32 -17.04 -11.29
N GLY A 253 0.55 -17.57 -12.22
CA GLY A 253 -0.89 -17.30 -12.35
C GLY A 253 -1.19 -16.10 -13.25
N GLU A 254 -2.47 -15.75 -13.34
CA GLU A 254 -2.93 -14.63 -14.16
C GLU A 254 -2.95 -13.32 -13.36
N LEU A 255 -2.70 -12.23 -14.09
CA LEU A 255 -2.85 -10.86 -13.63
C LEU A 255 -4.09 -10.27 -14.30
N LYS A 256 -4.89 -9.54 -13.52
CA LYS A 256 -6.14 -8.94 -13.96
C LYS A 256 -5.97 -7.49 -14.43
N TYR A 257 -4.94 -6.79 -13.94
CA TYR A 257 -4.72 -5.38 -14.19
C TYR A 257 -3.34 -5.08 -14.80
N TYR A 258 -2.29 -5.68 -14.25
CA TYR A 258 -0.92 -5.27 -14.53
C TYR A 258 -0.30 -6.05 -15.71
N ASP A 259 0.15 -5.30 -16.72
CA ASP A 259 0.93 -5.81 -17.86
C ASP A 259 2.01 -4.79 -18.30
N GLU A 260 2.66 -5.04 -19.45
CA GLU A 260 3.68 -4.14 -20.01
C GLU A 260 3.13 -2.73 -20.34
N ILE A 261 1.90 -2.65 -20.86
CA ILE A 261 1.27 -1.40 -21.27
C ILE A 261 0.84 -0.61 -20.04
N THR A 262 0.16 -1.28 -19.10
CA THR A 262 -0.24 -0.72 -17.81
C THR A 262 0.98 -0.18 -17.07
N HIS A 263 2.07 -0.95 -16.96
CA HIS A 263 3.31 -0.46 -16.33
C HIS A 263 3.79 0.86 -16.94
N LYS A 264 3.90 0.94 -18.27
CA LYS A 264 4.32 2.17 -18.95
C LYS A 264 3.38 3.34 -18.61
N ASN A 265 2.07 3.11 -18.71
CA ASN A 265 1.05 4.13 -18.44
C ASN A 265 1.12 4.66 -17.00
N MET A 266 1.28 3.78 -16.01
CA MET A 266 1.38 4.16 -14.60
C MET A 266 2.49 5.21 -14.37
N PHE A 267 3.61 5.13 -15.09
CA PHE A 267 4.75 6.03 -14.93
C PHE A 267 4.74 7.26 -15.85
N PHE A 268 3.69 7.46 -16.67
CA PHE A 268 3.50 8.65 -17.50
C PHE A 268 2.62 9.69 -16.79
N LEU A 269 3.23 10.36 -15.81
CA LEU A 269 2.55 11.33 -14.96
C LEU A 269 2.01 12.55 -15.75
N PRO A 270 0.77 12.99 -15.48
CA PRO A 270 0.22 14.26 -15.94
C PRO A 270 1.11 15.48 -15.57
N LYS A 271 0.96 16.59 -16.30
CA LYS A 271 1.82 17.78 -16.15
C LYS A 271 1.64 18.47 -14.79
N ASP A 272 0.40 18.60 -14.36
CA ASP A 272 -0.01 19.08 -13.03
C ASP A 272 0.64 18.26 -11.92
N ILE A 273 0.57 16.92 -11.97
CA ILE A 273 1.19 16.05 -10.96
C ILE A 273 2.72 16.18 -10.95
N ARG A 274 3.35 16.27 -12.12
CA ARG A 274 4.79 16.57 -12.19
C ARG A 274 5.13 17.92 -11.56
N GLY A 275 4.30 18.93 -11.79
CA GLY A 275 4.45 20.25 -11.19
C GLY A 275 4.34 20.23 -9.65
N LEU A 276 3.44 19.41 -9.09
CA LEU A 276 3.35 19.21 -7.63
C LEU A 276 4.65 18.63 -7.06
N ILE A 277 5.17 17.57 -7.68
CA ILE A 277 6.41 16.91 -7.23
C ILE A 277 7.61 17.86 -7.34
N GLU A 278 7.75 18.56 -8.48
CA GLU A 278 8.86 19.51 -8.71
C GLU A 278 8.77 20.74 -7.80
N GLY A 279 7.56 21.18 -7.48
CA GLY A 279 7.27 22.33 -6.63
C GLY A 279 7.56 22.10 -5.15
N GLU A 280 7.40 20.87 -4.65
CA GLU A 280 7.58 20.55 -3.24
C GLU A 280 9.01 20.76 -2.73
N LYS A 281 9.13 21.27 -1.51
CA LYS A 281 10.41 21.58 -0.85
C LYS A 281 10.49 21.05 0.57
N THR A 282 9.37 20.66 1.16
CA THR A 282 9.29 20.20 2.54
C THR A 282 9.38 18.68 2.61
N VAL A 283 9.84 18.19 3.76
CA VAL A 283 9.92 16.76 4.07
C VAL A 283 9.10 16.47 5.31
N ALA A 284 8.55 15.27 5.40
CA ALA A 284 7.90 14.76 6.59
C ALA A 284 8.96 14.33 7.60
N THR A 285 8.82 14.74 8.86
CA THR A 285 9.74 14.38 9.96
C THR A 285 8.93 13.92 11.16
N LEU A 286 9.56 13.28 12.14
CA LEU A 286 8.87 12.92 13.39
C LEU A 286 8.29 14.13 14.13
N SER A 287 8.95 15.29 14.04
CA SER A 287 8.47 16.54 14.63
C SER A 287 7.35 17.22 13.84
N ASN A 288 7.17 16.84 12.56
CA ASN A 288 6.15 17.38 11.67
C ASN A 288 5.75 16.29 10.66
N PRO A 289 5.01 15.25 11.08
CA PRO A 289 4.64 14.15 10.19
C PRO A 289 3.51 14.54 9.24
N LEU A 290 3.21 13.69 8.26
CA LEU A 290 2.06 13.88 7.37
C LEU A 290 0.73 13.83 8.15
N ASN A 291 -0.29 14.49 7.61
CA ASN A 291 -1.67 14.41 8.09
C ASN A 291 -2.64 14.72 6.95
N ILE A 292 -3.29 13.69 6.42
CA ILE A 292 -4.11 13.82 5.20
C ILE A 292 -5.43 14.57 5.43
N LEU A 293 -6.01 14.49 6.64
CA LEU A 293 -7.32 15.11 6.92
C LEU A 293 -7.25 16.62 7.25
N GLU A 294 -6.05 17.18 7.34
CA GLU A 294 -5.81 18.60 7.65
C GLU A 294 -5.36 19.41 6.42
N GLU A 295 -5.47 18.84 5.22
CA GLU A 295 -5.14 19.49 3.94
C GLU A 295 -6.22 20.42 3.40
#